data_AF-A0A847LJM0-F1
#
_entry.id   AF-A0A847LJM0-F1
#
_cell.length_a   1.000
_cell.length_b   1.000
_cell.length_c   1.000
_cell.angle_alpha   90.00
_cell.angle_beta   90.00
_cell.angle_gamma   90.00
#
_symmetry.space_group_name_H-M   'P 1'
#
loop_
_entity.id
_entity.type
_entity.pdbx_description
1 polymer ?
#
loop_
_entity_poly.entity_id
_entity_poly.type
_entity_poly.pdbx_seq_one_letter_code
_entity_poly.pdbx_strand_id
1 'polypeptide(L)'
;MTDPLAVGQAPSGGPMAGSPVPERLPLRGSLTFPRDRYFALQAAGEALFGRADLPLPEKVLALHQMVSRESRGESLPGAEEAVAAARAAGPGHDDTKARLILGVFLNSLLQTDGQAPVRGGVGLMVSLLFGLAKQVGGFGSLRIPRWEVTVGVNAVQAVPMREIQAEADRAWEALLRQQLANGWLVRYGSVFLGASLLLMEVGLLQWFTRASAVAAGRSAPTGEDVDRALDLVRAELVEAGPGFRLALEGAFSVFYDALLDRPAVAASLACTGR
;
A
#
# COMPACT_ATOMS: atom_id res chain seq x y z
N MET A 1 -39.46 -30.61 -15.19
CA MET A 1 -39.81 -31.01 -13.82
C MET A 1 -38.54 -31.52 -13.17
N THR A 2 -37.94 -30.67 -12.35
CA THR A 2 -36.70 -30.90 -11.61
C THR A 2 -37.00 -30.87 -10.12
N ASP A 3 -36.03 -31.38 -9.35
CA ASP A 3 -35.86 -31.45 -7.90
C ASP A 3 -36.49 -32.64 -7.13
N PRO A 4 -35.94 -33.10 -5.97
CA PRO A 4 -34.75 -32.58 -5.22
C PRO A 4 -33.84 -33.62 -4.48
N LEU A 5 -32.69 -33.11 -3.96
CA LEU A 5 -31.90 -33.50 -2.73
C LEU A 5 -31.22 -34.89 -2.68
N ALA A 6 -30.05 -35.15 -2.06
CA ALA A 6 -29.00 -34.42 -1.33
C ALA A 6 -27.82 -35.44 -1.18
N VAL A 7 -26.54 -35.11 -0.97
CA VAL A 7 -25.82 -34.84 0.29
C VAL A 7 -24.34 -34.99 -0.12
N GLY A 8 -23.48 -33.96 -0.04
CA GLY A 8 -22.58 -33.74 1.09
C GLY A 8 -21.16 -34.24 0.83
N GLN A 9 -20.19 -33.32 0.72
CA GLN A 9 -18.87 -33.41 1.36
C GLN A 9 -17.97 -32.22 0.96
N ALA A 10 -17.71 -31.35 1.93
CA ALA A 10 -16.41 -30.72 2.16
C ALA A 10 -16.15 -30.86 3.68
N PRO A 11 -14.91 -30.75 4.20
CA PRO A 11 -13.63 -30.51 3.54
C PRO A 11 -12.55 -31.55 3.93
N SER A 12 -11.67 -31.95 3.00
CA SER A 12 -10.41 -32.60 3.39
C SER A 12 -9.33 -31.53 3.55
N GLY A 13 -9.04 -31.19 4.81
CA GLY A 13 -7.85 -30.45 5.19
C GLY A 13 -6.59 -31.21 4.78
N GLY A 14 -5.68 -30.48 4.14
CA GLY A 14 -4.31 -30.85 3.85
C GLY A 14 -3.49 -29.56 3.76
N PRO A 15 -2.19 -29.58 4.10
CA PRO A 15 -1.39 -28.37 4.19
C PRO A 15 -1.36 -27.68 2.81
N MET A 16 -1.59 -26.37 2.77
CA MET A 16 -1.37 -25.59 1.55
C MET A 16 0.13 -25.60 1.24
N ALA A 17 0.56 -26.55 0.41
CA ALA A 17 1.88 -26.59 -0.17
C ALA A 17 2.03 -25.34 -1.06
N GLY A 18 2.94 -24.46 -0.65
CA GLY A 18 3.25 -23.22 -1.35
C GLY A 18 3.56 -23.47 -2.83
N SER A 19 2.92 -22.68 -3.68
CA SER A 19 3.31 -22.61 -5.09
C SER A 19 4.82 -22.34 -5.17
N PRO A 20 5.61 -23.14 -5.90
CA PRO A 20 7.06 -22.97 -5.92
C PRO A 20 7.41 -21.61 -6.51
N VAL A 21 8.14 -20.80 -5.75
CA VAL A 21 8.69 -19.52 -6.23
C VAL A 21 9.54 -19.80 -7.47
N PRO A 22 9.26 -19.16 -8.63
CA PRO A 22 10.05 -19.34 -9.85
C PRO A 22 11.55 -19.06 -9.63
N GLU A 23 12.42 -19.75 -10.37
CA GLU A 23 13.88 -19.55 -10.32
C GLU A 23 14.31 -18.11 -10.64
N ARG A 24 13.51 -17.42 -11.45
CA ARG A 24 13.65 -16.00 -11.75
C ARG A 24 12.31 -15.30 -11.61
N LEU A 25 12.29 -14.27 -10.78
CA LEU A 25 11.15 -13.39 -10.58
C LEU A 25 11.36 -12.10 -11.37
N PRO A 26 10.32 -11.42 -11.87
CA PRO A 26 10.50 -10.08 -12.41
C PRO A 26 10.89 -9.11 -11.28
N LEU A 27 11.96 -8.33 -11.48
CA LEU A 27 12.41 -7.33 -10.52
C LEU A 27 11.77 -5.97 -10.85
N ARG A 28 12.12 -5.43 -12.03
CA ARG A 28 11.56 -4.21 -12.63
C ARG A 28 11.98 -4.12 -14.09
N GLY A 29 11.10 -3.62 -14.96
CA GLY A 29 11.39 -3.55 -16.40
C GLY A 29 11.72 -4.95 -16.97
N SER A 30 12.85 -5.08 -17.66
CA SER A 30 13.35 -6.37 -18.17
C SER A 30 14.27 -7.11 -17.18
N LEU A 31 14.51 -6.56 -15.98
CA LEU A 31 15.38 -7.17 -14.98
C LEU A 31 14.68 -8.30 -14.24
N THR A 32 15.47 -9.30 -13.86
CA THR A 32 15.00 -10.46 -13.09
C THR A 32 15.74 -10.59 -11.77
N PHE A 33 15.04 -11.11 -10.77
CA PHE A 33 15.50 -11.33 -9.41
C PHE A 33 15.64 -12.84 -9.18
N PRO A 34 16.88 -13.35 -8.95
CA PRO A 34 17.08 -14.77 -8.66
C PRO A 34 16.33 -15.20 -7.40
N ARG A 35 15.85 -16.45 -7.40
CA ARG A 35 15.11 -17.03 -6.27
C ARG A 35 15.85 -16.98 -4.94
N ASP A 36 17.15 -17.29 -4.91
CA ASP A 36 17.92 -17.24 -3.68
C ASP A 36 18.03 -15.80 -3.12
N ARG A 37 18.15 -14.81 -4.03
CA ARG A 37 18.13 -13.39 -3.63
C ARG A 37 16.76 -12.95 -3.13
N TYR A 38 15.69 -13.52 -3.67
CA TYR A 38 14.35 -13.31 -3.13
C TYR A 38 14.21 -13.79 -1.69
N PHE A 39 14.68 -14.99 -1.36
CA PHE A 39 14.63 -15.46 0.03
C PHE A 39 15.55 -14.66 0.95
N ALA A 40 16.71 -14.23 0.47
CA ALA A 40 17.59 -13.33 1.23
C ALA A 40 16.90 -11.99 1.52
N LEU A 41 16.21 -11.41 0.52
CA LEU A 41 15.42 -10.19 0.68
C LEU A 41 14.24 -10.39 1.64
N GLN A 42 13.52 -11.51 1.53
CA GLN A 42 12.40 -11.82 2.41
C GLN A 42 12.86 -11.95 3.87
N ALA A 43 13.95 -12.68 4.11
CA ALA A 43 14.55 -12.81 5.43
C ALA A 43 15.05 -11.46 5.98
N ALA A 44 15.64 -10.61 5.13
CA ALA A 44 16.04 -9.26 5.51
C ALA A 44 14.82 -8.39 5.87
N GLY A 45 13.72 -8.52 5.11
CA GLY A 45 12.44 -7.88 5.43
C GLY A 45 11.88 -8.36 6.77
N GLU A 46 11.81 -9.66 7.00
CA GLU A 46 11.34 -10.22 8.28
C GLU A 46 12.20 -9.74 9.46
N ALA A 47 13.52 -9.67 9.29
CA ALA A 47 14.43 -9.13 10.29
C ALA A 47 14.19 -7.63 10.56
N LEU A 48 14.00 -6.81 9.51
CA LEU A 48 13.65 -5.39 9.65
C LEU A 48 12.36 -5.21 10.45
N PHE A 49 11.32 -6.00 10.13
CA PHE A 49 10.04 -5.93 10.84
C PHE A 49 10.13 -6.50 12.26
N GLY A 50 11.09 -7.39 12.56
CA GLY A 50 11.38 -7.88 13.91
C GLY A 50 12.04 -6.86 14.85
N ARG A 51 12.53 -5.72 14.33
CA ARG A 51 13.19 -4.68 15.12
C ARG A 51 12.19 -3.81 15.87
N ALA A 52 12.28 -3.80 17.20
CA ALA A 52 11.43 -2.96 18.05
C ALA A 52 11.90 -1.49 18.10
N ASP A 53 13.16 -1.23 17.79
CA ASP A 53 13.79 0.10 17.82
C ASP A 53 13.52 0.94 16.56
N LEU A 54 12.89 0.34 15.54
CA LEU A 54 12.66 0.96 14.25
C LEU A 54 11.16 1.27 14.05
N PRO A 55 10.77 2.51 13.75
CA PRO A 55 9.37 2.83 13.48
C PRO A 55 8.92 2.27 12.12
N LEU A 56 7.62 2.03 11.97
CA LEU A 56 7.06 1.38 10.78
C LEU A 56 7.47 2.04 9.44
N PRO A 57 7.45 3.38 9.28
CA PRO A 57 7.90 4.02 8.04
C PRO A 57 9.34 3.70 7.66
N GLU A 58 10.24 3.62 8.65
CA GLU A 58 11.64 3.29 8.40
C GLU A 58 11.79 1.82 7.98
N LYS A 59 10.98 0.90 8.54
CA LYS A 59 10.94 -0.51 8.13
C LYS A 59 10.55 -0.66 6.66
N VAL A 60 9.42 -0.06 6.25
CA VAL A 60 8.93 -0.16 4.87
C VAL A 60 9.86 0.56 3.88
N LEU A 61 10.43 1.71 4.27
CA LEU A 61 11.35 2.46 3.42
C LEU A 61 12.68 1.73 3.22
N ALA A 62 13.25 1.14 4.28
CA ALA A 62 14.46 0.34 4.18
C ALA A 62 14.26 -0.86 3.25
N LEU A 63 13.13 -1.58 3.38
CA LEU A 63 12.81 -2.69 2.49
C LEU A 63 12.66 -2.23 1.03
N HIS A 64 11.95 -1.13 0.78
CA HIS A 64 11.84 -0.58 -0.58
C HIS A 64 13.22 -0.19 -1.15
N GLN A 65 14.09 0.44 -0.36
CA GLN A 65 15.42 0.85 -0.80
C GLN A 65 16.32 -0.36 -1.11
N MET A 66 16.23 -1.45 -0.34
CA MET A 66 16.90 -2.71 -0.67
C MET A 66 16.53 -3.18 -2.08
N VAL A 67 15.23 -3.21 -2.39
CA VAL A 67 14.72 -3.64 -3.70
C VAL A 67 15.07 -2.65 -4.81
N SER A 68 15.02 -1.34 -4.54
CA SER A 68 15.37 -0.30 -5.50
C SER A 68 16.84 -0.40 -5.93
N ARG A 69 17.75 -0.71 -5.01
CA ARG A 69 19.19 -0.90 -5.32
C ARG A 69 19.43 -2.14 -6.18
N GLU A 70 18.84 -3.26 -5.82
CA GLU A 70 18.86 -4.46 -6.67
C GLU A 70 18.27 -4.17 -8.06
N SER A 71 17.22 -3.36 -8.14
CA SER A 71 16.62 -2.93 -9.42
C SER A 71 17.55 -2.03 -10.26
N ARG A 72 18.67 -1.57 -9.71
CA ARG A 72 19.74 -0.83 -10.41
C ARG A 72 20.96 -1.72 -10.70
N GLY A 73 20.88 -3.01 -10.38
CA GLY A 73 22.00 -3.94 -10.51
C GLY A 73 23.04 -3.84 -9.40
N GLU A 74 22.75 -3.10 -8.32
CA GLU A 74 23.60 -3.04 -7.13
C GLU A 74 23.38 -4.27 -6.24
N SER A 75 24.33 -4.57 -5.37
CA SER A 75 24.17 -5.64 -4.37
C SER A 75 23.18 -5.26 -3.28
N LEU A 76 22.43 -6.25 -2.81
CA LEU A 76 21.50 -6.14 -1.70
C LEU A 76 22.23 -5.60 -0.47
N PRO A 77 21.86 -4.41 0.03
CA PRO A 77 22.53 -3.84 1.18
C PRO A 77 22.17 -4.60 2.45
N GLY A 78 23.04 -4.54 3.44
CA GLY A 78 22.72 -5.02 4.78
C GLY A 78 21.59 -4.21 5.43
N ALA A 79 20.93 -4.78 6.44
CA ALA A 79 19.83 -4.11 7.14
C ALA A 79 20.22 -2.74 7.72
N GLU A 80 21.39 -2.62 8.33
CA GLU A 80 21.89 -1.36 8.89
C GLU A 80 22.12 -0.29 7.82
N GLU A 81 22.67 -0.68 6.68
CA GLU A 81 22.91 0.24 5.55
C GLU A 81 21.59 0.74 4.96
N ALA A 82 20.61 -0.16 4.80
CA ALA A 82 19.28 0.21 4.32
C ALA A 82 18.54 1.14 5.31
N VAL A 83 18.69 0.91 6.62
CA VAL A 83 18.11 1.78 7.67
C VAL A 83 18.79 3.14 7.66
N ALA A 84 20.12 3.19 7.54
CA ALA A 84 20.85 4.45 7.43
C ALA A 84 20.41 5.25 6.19
N ALA A 85 20.24 4.59 5.05
CA ALA A 85 19.74 5.21 3.83
C ALA A 85 18.27 5.65 3.95
N ALA A 86 17.43 4.92 4.68
CA ALA A 86 16.05 5.30 4.97
C ALA A 86 15.99 6.58 5.81
N ARG A 87 16.81 6.67 6.85
CA ARG A 87 16.92 7.87 7.69
C ARG A 87 17.49 9.07 6.93
N ALA A 88 18.49 8.85 6.08
CA ALA A 88 19.11 9.89 5.28
C ALA A 88 18.18 10.45 4.19
N ALA A 89 17.21 9.68 3.71
CA ALA A 89 16.28 10.11 2.68
C ALA A 89 15.38 11.29 3.13
N GLY A 90 15.07 11.37 4.44
CA GLY A 90 14.36 12.47 5.09
C GLY A 90 12.91 12.71 4.59
N PRO A 91 11.91 12.86 5.48
CA PRO A 91 10.57 13.29 5.05
C PRO A 91 10.56 14.79 4.67
N GLY A 92 9.66 15.22 3.78
CA GLY A 92 9.36 16.63 3.54
C GLY A 92 9.98 17.28 2.30
N HIS A 93 10.88 16.59 1.58
CA HIS A 93 11.52 17.16 0.38
C HIS A 93 10.65 17.05 -0.88
N ASP A 94 9.69 16.12 -0.92
CA ASP A 94 8.89 15.82 -2.12
C ASP A 94 7.41 15.53 -1.79
N ASP A 95 6.87 16.13 -0.73
CA ASP A 95 5.49 15.91 -0.22
C ASP A 95 4.40 16.07 -1.28
N THR A 96 4.51 17.08 -2.16
CA THR A 96 3.54 17.29 -3.24
C THR A 96 3.48 16.09 -4.19
N LYS A 97 4.64 15.49 -4.50
CA LYS A 97 4.72 14.30 -5.36
C LYS A 97 4.18 13.07 -4.63
N ALA A 98 4.49 12.92 -3.34
CA ALA A 98 3.93 11.86 -2.51
C ALA A 98 2.38 11.94 -2.44
N ARG A 99 1.82 13.14 -2.21
CA ARG A 99 0.36 13.36 -2.22
C ARG A 99 -0.27 13.08 -3.58
N LEU A 100 0.42 13.41 -4.67
CA LEU A 100 -0.04 13.07 -6.02
C LEU A 100 -0.16 11.55 -6.17
N ILE A 101 0.89 10.80 -5.83
CA ILE A 101 0.88 9.33 -5.93
C ILE A 101 -0.22 8.76 -5.02
N LEU A 102 -0.25 9.14 -3.75
CA LEU A 102 -1.29 8.69 -2.81
C LEU A 102 -2.69 8.99 -3.36
N GLY A 103 -2.90 10.16 -3.96
CA GLY A 103 -4.14 10.52 -4.61
C GLY A 103 -4.52 9.61 -5.78
N VAL A 104 -3.56 9.10 -6.57
CA VAL A 104 -3.84 8.16 -7.68
C VAL A 104 -4.40 6.86 -7.09
N PHE A 105 -3.71 6.32 -6.09
CA PHE A 105 -4.07 5.05 -5.45
C PHE A 105 -5.39 5.16 -4.68
N LEU A 106 -5.57 6.26 -3.94
CA LEU A 106 -6.81 6.55 -3.23
C LEU A 106 -8.01 6.63 -4.21
N ASN A 107 -7.89 7.38 -5.29
CA ASN A 107 -8.99 7.50 -6.25
C ASN A 107 -9.24 6.20 -7.03
N SER A 108 -8.21 5.40 -7.31
CA SER A 108 -8.37 4.06 -7.88
C SER A 108 -9.17 3.15 -6.93
N LEU A 109 -8.80 3.15 -5.65
CA LEU A 109 -9.44 2.32 -4.63
C LEU A 109 -10.90 2.76 -4.40
N LEU A 110 -11.16 4.07 -4.30
CA LEU A 110 -12.52 4.58 -4.08
C LEU A 110 -13.47 4.40 -5.28
N GLN A 111 -12.94 4.07 -6.46
CA GLN A 111 -13.74 3.73 -7.64
C GLN A 111 -14.07 2.24 -7.72
N THR A 112 -13.36 1.42 -6.97
CA THR A 112 -13.67 0.00 -6.79
C THR A 112 -14.60 -0.10 -5.58
N ASP A 113 -15.89 0.10 -5.83
CA ASP A 113 -16.92 -0.50 -4.99
C ASP A 113 -17.39 -1.71 -5.80
N GLY A 114 -17.36 -2.92 -5.23
CA GLY A 114 -17.59 -4.19 -5.94
C GLY A 114 -18.92 -4.33 -6.70
N GLN A 115 -19.70 -3.26 -6.82
CA GLN A 115 -20.99 -3.11 -7.49
C GLN A 115 -21.00 -2.01 -8.57
N ALA A 116 -19.99 -1.14 -8.68
CA ALA A 116 -19.97 -0.05 -9.65
C ALA A 116 -19.31 -0.51 -10.98
N PRO A 117 -19.96 -0.33 -12.15
CA PRO A 117 -19.33 -0.66 -13.41
C PRO A 117 -18.09 0.22 -13.60
N VAL A 118 -16.93 -0.41 -13.83
CA VAL A 118 -15.68 0.26 -14.20
C VAL A 118 -15.99 1.15 -15.40
N ARG A 119 -16.09 2.47 -15.15
CA ARG A 119 -16.25 3.44 -16.24
C ARG A 119 -14.94 3.43 -17.02
N GLY A 120 -14.92 2.85 -18.21
CA GLY A 120 -13.77 3.00 -19.11
C GLY A 120 -13.70 4.40 -19.72
N GLY A 121 -12.53 4.79 -20.23
CA GLY A 121 -12.37 5.94 -21.14
C GLY A 121 -12.10 7.31 -20.51
N VAL A 122 -12.40 8.38 -21.25
CA VAL A 122 -12.08 9.79 -20.90
C VAL A 122 -12.71 10.23 -19.58
N GLY A 123 -13.93 9.78 -19.28
CA GLY A 123 -14.64 10.14 -18.04
C GLY A 123 -13.93 9.65 -16.78
N LEU A 124 -13.29 8.49 -16.85
CA LEU A 124 -12.45 7.95 -15.78
C LEU A 124 -11.18 8.79 -15.58
N MET A 125 -10.50 9.11 -16.67
CA MET A 125 -9.31 9.95 -16.63
C MET A 125 -9.61 11.34 -16.05
N VAL A 126 -10.72 11.98 -16.44
CA VAL A 126 -11.15 13.26 -15.89
C VAL A 126 -11.52 13.13 -14.41
N SER A 127 -12.21 12.05 -14.01
CA SER A 127 -12.51 11.80 -12.60
C SER A 127 -11.26 11.59 -11.75
N LEU A 128 -10.26 10.88 -12.27
CA LEU A 128 -8.97 10.68 -11.60
C LEU A 128 -8.24 12.02 -11.48
N LEU A 129 -8.12 12.79 -12.56
CA LEU A 129 -7.47 14.11 -12.55
C LEU A 129 -8.16 15.09 -11.58
N PHE A 130 -9.48 15.09 -11.52
CA PHE A 130 -10.21 15.95 -10.59
C PHE A 130 -10.06 15.48 -9.13
N GLY A 131 -10.07 14.16 -8.90
CA GLY A 131 -9.78 13.58 -7.59
C GLY A 131 -8.37 13.88 -7.11
N LEU A 132 -7.39 13.84 -8.01
CA LEU A 132 -6.00 14.23 -7.75
C LEU A 132 -5.89 15.71 -7.43
N ALA A 133 -6.53 16.58 -8.20
CA ALA A 133 -6.53 18.02 -7.97
C ALA A 133 -7.11 18.36 -6.58
N LYS A 134 -8.19 17.69 -6.17
CA LYS A 134 -8.75 17.81 -4.81
C LYS A 134 -7.75 17.42 -3.74
N GLN A 135 -7.06 16.29 -3.91
CA GLN A 135 -6.06 15.80 -2.94
C GLN A 135 -4.85 16.72 -2.83
N VAL A 136 -4.29 17.16 -3.95
CA VAL A 136 -3.12 18.05 -3.98
C VAL A 136 -3.47 19.45 -3.50
N GLY A 137 -4.60 19.99 -3.94
CA GLY A 137 -5.06 21.33 -3.57
C GLY A 137 -5.76 21.41 -2.21
N GLY A 138 -6.01 20.28 -1.54
CA GLY A 138 -6.68 20.25 -0.24
C GLY A 138 -8.12 20.77 -0.26
N PHE A 139 -8.86 20.59 -1.35
CA PHE A 139 -10.22 21.10 -1.50
C PHE A 139 -11.23 20.04 -1.91
N GLY A 140 -12.52 20.35 -1.74
CA GLY A 140 -13.63 19.48 -2.13
C GLY A 140 -13.79 18.26 -1.21
N SER A 141 -14.48 17.25 -1.73
CA SER A 141 -14.82 16.03 -0.99
C SER A 141 -14.62 14.77 -1.82
N LEU A 142 -14.45 13.65 -1.11
CA LEU A 142 -14.42 12.29 -1.65
C LEU A 142 -15.50 11.44 -1.00
N ARG A 143 -16.17 10.62 -1.81
CA ARG A 143 -17.09 9.58 -1.34
C ARG A 143 -16.28 8.33 -1.02
N ILE A 144 -16.56 7.71 0.13
CA ILE A 144 -16.02 6.41 0.52
C ILE A 144 -17.18 5.41 0.41
N PRO A 145 -17.31 4.67 -0.71
CA PRO A 145 -18.52 3.90 -1.01
C PRO A 145 -18.83 2.84 0.05
N ARG A 146 -17.82 2.06 0.48
CA ARG A 146 -17.95 1.03 1.52
C ARG A 146 -18.50 1.55 2.86
N TRP A 147 -18.30 2.82 3.14
CA TRP A 147 -18.78 3.47 4.37
C TRP A 147 -20.04 4.32 4.13
N GLU A 148 -20.46 4.46 2.88
CA GLU A 148 -21.55 5.33 2.43
C GLU A 148 -21.43 6.80 2.88
N VAL A 149 -20.21 7.26 3.16
CA VAL A 149 -19.93 8.63 3.62
C VAL A 149 -19.23 9.48 2.57
N THR A 150 -19.35 10.79 2.72
CA THR A 150 -18.58 11.78 1.95
C THR A 150 -17.78 12.63 2.93
N VAL A 151 -16.46 12.66 2.76
CA VAL A 151 -15.53 13.39 3.64
C VAL A 151 -14.85 14.53 2.89
N GLY A 152 -14.70 15.67 3.55
CA GLY A 152 -13.96 16.82 3.01
C GLY A 152 -12.46 16.55 3.03
N VAL A 153 -11.76 16.75 1.91
CA VAL A 153 -10.33 16.46 1.80
C VAL A 153 -9.51 17.28 2.80
N ASN A 154 -9.81 18.58 2.92
CA ASN A 154 -9.16 19.45 3.90
C ASN A 154 -9.37 18.95 5.34
N ALA A 155 -10.60 18.51 5.65
CA ALA A 155 -10.93 18.00 6.98
C ALA A 155 -10.09 16.75 7.31
N VAL A 156 -9.96 15.81 6.35
CA VAL A 156 -9.11 14.62 6.52
C VAL A 156 -7.64 15.01 6.71
N GLN A 157 -7.13 15.94 5.91
CA GLN A 157 -5.74 16.40 5.99
C GLN A 157 -5.43 17.13 7.32
N ALA A 158 -6.43 17.77 7.93
CA ALA A 158 -6.30 18.50 9.19
C ALA A 158 -6.32 17.60 10.45
N VAL A 159 -6.76 16.33 10.35
CA VAL A 159 -6.81 15.43 11.52
C VAL A 159 -5.40 14.99 11.93
N PRO A 160 -4.94 15.31 13.16
CA PRO A 160 -3.65 14.85 13.67
C PRO A 160 -3.69 13.36 14.04
N MET A 161 -2.56 12.66 13.84
CA MET A 161 -2.41 11.24 14.20
C MET A 161 -1.55 11.01 15.46
N ARG A 162 -0.95 12.06 16.02
CA ARG A 162 0.13 11.95 17.02
C ARG A 162 -0.21 11.05 18.20
N GLU A 163 -1.44 11.11 18.70
CA GLU A 163 -1.87 10.36 19.89
C GLU A 163 -2.12 8.86 19.59
N ILE A 164 -2.60 8.52 18.39
CA ILE A 164 -2.90 7.14 18.00
C ILE A 164 -1.75 6.46 17.23
N GLN A 165 -0.73 7.22 16.77
CA GLN A 165 0.27 6.74 15.81
C GLN A 165 0.99 5.47 16.26
N ALA A 166 1.35 5.37 17.54
CA ALA A 166 2.05 4.19 18.07
C ALA A 166 1.16 2.94 18.12
N GLU A 167 -0.15 3.11 18.31
CA GLU A 167 -1.12 2.02 18.23
C GLU A 167 -1.37 1.62 16.77
N ALA A 168 -1.59 2.62 15.91
CA ALA A 168 -1.77 2.45 14.49
C ALA A 168 -0.58 1.72 13.84
N ASP A 169 0.65 2.15 14.12
CA ASP A 169 1.87 1.51 13.62
C ASP A 169 1.94 0.03 14.00
N ARG A 170 1.61 -0.32 15.24
CA ARG A 170 1.62 -1.73 15.69
C ARG A 170 0.59 -2.56 14.95
N ALA A 171 -0.61 -2.03 14.76
CA ALA A 171 -1.69 -2.72 14.05
C ALA A 171 -1.36 -2.89 12.55
N TRP A 172 -0.86 -1.84 11.92
CA TRP A 172 -0.43 -1.86 10.51
C TRP A 172 0.78 -2.77 10.30
N GLU A 173 1.75 -2.77 11.21
CA GLU A 173 2.90 -3.67 11.15
C GLU A 173 2.48 -5.14 11.15
N ALA A 174 1.50 -5.52 11.97
CA ALA A 174 0.97 -6.87 11.99
C ALA A 174 0.40 -7.29 10.62
N LEU A 175 -0.36 -6.40 9.96
CA LEU A 175 -0.87 -6.61 8.62
C LEU A 175 0.26 -6.79 7.60
N LEU A 176 1.25 -5.88 7.58
CA LEU A 176 2.34 -5.93 6.60
C LEU A 176 3.23 -7.17 6.79
N ARG A 177 3.46 -7.60 8.04
CA ARG A 177 4.17 -8.86 8.33
C ARG A 177 3.42 -10.07 7.78
N GLN A 178 2.10 -10.10 7.96
CA GLN A 178 1.26 -11.16 7.40
C GLN A 178 1.33 -11.16 5.88
N GLN A 179 1.29 -9.99 5.24
CA GLN A 179 1.41 -9.88 3.78
C GLN A 179 2.77 -10.36 3.28
N LEU A 180 3.87 -9.97 3.92
CA LEU A 180 5.21 -10.44 3.57
C LEU A 180 5.30 -11.97 3.64
N ALA A 181 4.78 -12.58 4.71
CA ALA A 181 4.71 -14.03 4.87
C ALA A 181 3.87 -14.72 3.78
N ASN A 182 2.82 -14.04 3.30
CA ASN A 182 1.95 -14.51 2.22
C ASN A 182 2.48 -14.20 0.81
N GLY A 183 3.74 -13.82 0.66
CA GLY A 183 4.39 -13.61 -0.64
C GLY A 183 4.00 -12.29 -1.33
N TRP A 184 3.63 -11.26 -0.57
CA TRP A 184 3.21 -9.95 -1.11
C TRP A 184 4.15 -9.38 -2.17
N LEU A 185 5.46 -9.50 -1.94
CA LEU A 185 6.48 -8.93 -2.82
C LEU A 185 6.35 -9.40 -4.27
N VAL A 186 5.85 -10.61 -4.53
CA VAL A 186 5.72 -11.16 -5.89
C VAL A 186 4.29 -11.09 -6.44
N ARG A 187 3.33 -10.62 -5.65
CA ARG A 187 1.90 -10.65 -5.98
C ARG A 187 1.52 -9.78 -7.17
N TYR A 188 2.21 -8.66 -7.37
CA TYR A 188 1.82 -7.63 -8.34
C TYR A 188 2.76 -7.57 -9.55
N GLY A 189 3.26 -8.72 -10.01
CA GLY A 189 3.99 -8.82 -11.27
C GLY A 189 5.47 -8.42 -11.22
N SER A 190 5.93 -7.70 -10.19
CA SER A 190 7.36 -7.50 -9.93
C SER A 190 7.68 -7.28 -8.45
N VAL A 191 8.89 -7.65 -8.04
CA VAL A 191 9.39 -7.48 -6.65
C VAL A 191 9.46 -6.01 -6.26
N PHE A 192 9.87 -5.14 -7.19
CA PHE A 192 9.88 -3.68 -6.97
C PHE A 192 8.47 -3.14 -6.72
N LEU A 193 7.47 -3.61 -7.48
CA LEU A 193 6.11 -3.15 -7.32
C LEU A 193 5.54 -3.61 -5.98
N GLY A 194 5.77 -4.88 -5.59
CA GLY A 194 5.34 -5.39 -4.28
C GLY A 194 5.92 -4.59 -3.11
N ALA A 195 7.21 -4.27 -3.14
CA ALA A 195 7.84 -3.46 -2.09
C ALA A 195 7.30 -2.01 -2.07
N SER A 196 7.09 -1.43 -3.25
CA SER A 196 6.52 -0.09 -3.43
C SER A 196 5.09 0.03 -2.90
N LEU A 197 4.28 -1.02 -3.07
CA LEU A 197 2.91 -1.05 -2.59
C LEU A 197 2.82 -1.08 -1.05
N LEU A 198 3.80 -1.65 -0.35
CA LEU A 198 3.84 -1.59 1.12
C LEU A 198 4.00 -0.15 1.62
N LEU A 199 4.78 0.68 0.93
CA LEU A 199 4.88 2.13 1.23
C LEU A 199 3.54 2.83 1.04
N MET A 200 2.87 2.52 -0.06
CA MET A 200 1.59 3.12 -0.40
C MET A 200 0.50 2.74 0.60
N GLU A 201 0.50 1.49 1.03
CA GLU A 201 -0.46 0.97 1.99
C GLU A 201 -0.40 1.70 3.33
N VAL A 202 0.80 2.00 3.85
CA VAL A 202 0.96 2.83 5.05
C VAL A 202 0.31 4.21 4.86
N GLY A 203 0.53 4.86 3.71
CA GLY A 203 -0.07 6.16 3.40
C GLY A 203 -1.61 6.10 3.32
N LEU A 204 -2.16 5.02 2.74
CA LEU A 204 -3.61 4.82 2.63
C LEU A 204 -4.23 4.51 3.99
N LEU A 205 -3.64 3.64 4.79
CA LEU A 205 -4.09 3.33 6.15
C LEU A 205 -4.14 4.61 7.00
N GLN A 206 -3.13 5.46 6.89
CA GLN A 206 -3.10 6.75 7.57
C GLN A 206 -4.21 7.69 7.09
N TRP A 207 -4.42 7.79 5.77
CA TRP A 207 -5.49 8.62 5.22
C TRP A 207 -6.89 8.12 5.63
N PHE A 208 -7.12 6.81 5.57
CA PHE A 208 -8.41 6.21 5.92
C PHE A 208 -8.70 6.27 7.42
N THR A 209 -7.70 6.15 8.28
CA THR A 209 -7.87 6.35 9.73
C THR A 209 -8.39 7.75 10.03
N ARG A 210 -7.82 8.78 9.39
CA ARG A 210 -8.31 10.17 9.51
C ARG A 210 -9.69 10.35 8.92
N ALA A 211 -9.94 9.75 7.76
CA ALA A 211 -11.24 9.82 7.11
C ALA A 211 -12.34 9.19 7.95
N SER A 212 -12.05 8.10 8.66
CA SER A 212 -12.98 7.48 9.62
C SER A 212 -13.33 8.44 10.76
N ALA A 213 -12.33 9.11 11.34
CA ALA A 213 -12.55 10.12 12.38
C ALA A 213 -13.45 11.27 11.89
N VAL A 214 -13.16 11.80 10.70
CA VAL A 214 -13.97 12.87 10.07
C VAL A 214 -15.40 12.38 9.80
N ALA A 215 -15.57 11.16 9.30
CA ALA A 215 -16.88 10.57 9.05
C ALA A 215 -17.71 10.41 10.34
N ALA A 216 -17.03 10.20 11.48
CA ALA A 216 -17.65 10.16 12.81
C ALA A 216 -17.82 11.56 13.44
N GLY A 217 -17.49 12.65 12.74
CA GLY A 217 -17.57 14.02 13.25
C GLY A 217 -16.53 14.36 14.32
N ARG A 218 -15.44 13.58 14.41
CA ARG A 218 -14.35 13.78 15.38
C ARG A 218 -13.17 14.50 14.76
N SER A 219 -12.44 15.24 15.58
CA SER A 219 -11.18 15.90 15.21
C SER A 219 -9.94 15.08 15.53
N ALA A 220 -10.10 13.93 16.22
CA ALA A 220 -9.01 13.02 16.58
C ALA A 220 -9.43 11.56 16.33
N PRO A 221 -8.53 10.72 15.79
CA PRO A 221 -8.78 9.30 15.55
C PRO A 221 -8.68 8.47 16.84
N THR A 222 -9.35 7.32 16.82
CA THR A 222 -9.38 6.32 17.89
C THR A 222 -8.96 4.94 17.36
N GLY A 223 -8.80 3.94 18.23
CA GLY A 223 -8.53 2.56 17.81
C GLY A 223 -9.56 2.01 16.83
N GLU A 224 -10.85 2.34 17.01
CA GLU A 224 -11.93 1.96 16.08
C GLU A 224 -11.67 2.50 14.65
N ASP A 225 -11.10 3.71 14.53
CA ASP A 225 -10.77 4.31 13.24
C ASP A 225 -9.60 3.57 12.54
N VAL A 226 -8.66 3.05 13.33
CA VAL A 226 -7.54 2.22 12.84
C VAL A 226 -8.07 0.88 12.33
N ASP A 227 -8.94 0.23 13.11
CA ASP A 227 -9.55 -1.05 12.74
C ASP A 227 -10.40 -0.92 11.47
N ARG A 228 -11.21 0.13 11.39
CA ARG A 228 -12.04 0.40 10.20
C ARG A 228 -11.19 0.68 8.96
N ALA A 229 -10.05 1.35 9.09
CA ALA A 229 -9.12 1.58 8.00
C ALA A 229 -8.44 0.27 7.55
N LEU A 230 -8.03 -0.56 8.51
CA LEU A 230 -7.47 -1.89 8.25
C LEU A 230 -8.46 -2.79 7.50
N ASP A 231 -9.71 -2.81 7.91
CA ASP A 231 -10.75 -3.62 7.28
C ASP A 231 -11.04 -3.17 5.85
N LEU A 232 -11.07 -1.86 5.60
CA LEU A 232 -11.22 -1.32 4.24
C LEU A 232 -10.02 -1.70 3.37
N VAL A 233 -8.79 -1.47 3.84
CA VAL A 233 -7.59 -1.82 3.07
C VAL A 233 -7.53 -3.32 2.83
N ARG A 234 -7.77 -4.16 3.83
CA ARG A 234 -7.79 -5.61 3.67
C ARG A 234 -8.81 -6.04 2.61
N ALA A 235 -10.04 -5.54 2.69
CA ALA A 235 -11.09 -5.89 1.75
C ALA A 235 -10.76 -5.46 0.32
N GLU A 236 -10.40 -4.18 0.12
CA GLU A 236 -10.28 -3.60 -1.23
C GLU A 236 -8.91 -3.86 -1.89
N LEU A 237 -7.86 -4.08 -1.09
CA LEU A 237 -6.50 -4.28 -1.58
C LEU A 237 -6.06 -5.76 -1.53
N VAL A 238 -6.34 -6.44 -0.41
CA VAL A 238 -5.79 -7.77 -0.14
C VAL A 238 -6.73 -8.86 -0.63
N GLU A 239 -8.04 -8.73 -0.40
CA GLU A 239 -9.04 -9.78 -0.68
C GLU A 239 -9.67 -9.65 -2.08
N ALA A 240 -10.16 -8.48 -2.45
CA ALA A 240 -10.85 -8.25 -3.73
C ALA A 240 -9.93 -8.29 -4.97
N GLY A 241 -8.61 -8.36 -4.79
CA GLY A 241 -7.63 -8.20 -5.86
C GLY A 241 -7.21 -6.74 -6.02
N PRO A 242 -6.73 -6.28 -7.19
CA PRO A 242 -6.08 -4.98 -7.29
C PRO A 242 -7.14 -3.87 -7.29
N GLY A 243 -7.54 -3.39 -6.10
CA GLY A 243 -8.13 -2.04 -5.96
C GLY A 243 -7.27 -0.93 -6.58
N PHE A 244 -6.02 -1.27 -6.97
CA PHE A 244 -5.08 -0.43 -7.70
C PHE A 244 -4.94 -0.75 -9.20
N ARG A 245 -5.83 -1.55 -9.81
CA ARG A 245 -5.63 -2.01 -11.20
C ARG A 245 -5.35 -0.87 -12.18
N LEU A 246 -6.07 0.25 -12.03
CA LEU A 246 -5.87 1.45 -12.83
C LEU A 246 -4.53 2.16 -12.55
N ALA A 247 -4.07 2.14 -11.30
CA ALA A 247 -2.80 2.74 -10.89
C ALA A 247 -1.58 1.89 -11.30
N LEU A 248 -1.76 0.57 -11.45
CA LEU A 248 -0.68 -0.38 -11.74
C LEU A 248 -0.56 -0.75 -13.23
N GLU A 249 -1.48 -0.30 -14.08
CA GLU A 249 -1.48 -0.58 -15.51
C GLU A 249 -1.09 0.66 -16.36
N GLY A 250 -0.60 0.41 -17.58
CA GLY A 250 -0.34 1.45 -18.57
C GLY A 250 0.67 2.51 -18.15
N ALA A 251 0.41 3.77 -18.51
CA ALA A 251 1.32 4.89 -18.26
C ALA A 251 1.47 5.22 -16.75
N PHE A 252 0.44 4.97 -15.94
CA PHE A 252 0.50 5.22 -14.49
C PHE A 252 1.55 4.35 -13.81
N SER A 253 1.67 3.08 -14.22
CA SER A 253 2.70 2.16 -13.74
C SER A 253 4.12 2.71 -13.98
N VAL A 254 4.36 3.28 -15.18
CA VAL A 254 5.66 3.86 -15.53
C VAL A 254 5.96 5.13 -14.72
N PHE A 255 4.97 6.02 -14.55
CA PHE A 255 5.14 7.22 -13.72
C PHE A 255 5.38 6.88 -12.26
N TYR A 256 4.66 5.89 -11.73
CA TYR A 256 4.80 5.40 -10.37
C TYR A 256 6.22 4.90 -10.11
N ASP A 257 6.71 4.01 -10.97
CA ASP A 257 8.06 3.47 -10.95
C ASP A 257 9.13 4.58 -10.95
N ALA A 258 9.00 5.54 -11.87
CA ALA A 258 9.96 6.64 -11.99
C ALA A 258 9.94 7.59 -10.78
N LEU A 259 8.79 7.80 -10.16
CA LEU A 259 8.69 8.65 -8.97
C LEU A 259 9.26 7.97 -7.73
N LEU A 260 9.06 6.66 -7.58
CA LEU A 260 9.57 5.90 -6.44
C LEU A 260 11.07 5.61 -6.50
N ASP A 261 11.71 5.77 -7.65
CA ASP A 261 13.18 5.78 -7.73
C ASP A 261 13.83 6.90 -6.90
N ARG A 262 13.08 7.97 -6.62
CA ARG A 262 13.55 9.10 -5.82
C ARG A 262 13.36 8.76 -4.34
N PRO A 263 14.44 8.57 -3.55
CA PRO A 263 14.32 8.19 -2.14
C PRO A 263 13.50 9.18 -1.32
N ALA A 264 13.57 10.47 -1.64
CA ALA A 264 12.79 11.52 -0.99
C ALA A 264 11.27 11.36 -1.19
N VAL A 265 10.83 10.90 -2.37
CA VAL A 265 9.40 10.65 -2.63
C VAL A 265 8.94 9.43 -1.85
N ALA A 266 9.71 8.34 -1.88
CA ALA A 266 9.42 7.13 -1.12
C ALA A 266 9.37 7.39 0.40
N ALA A 267 10.30 8.20 0.92
CA ALA A 267 10.32 8.61 2.33
C ALA A 267 9.12 9.49 2.69
N SER A 268 8.78 10.45 1.84
CA SER A 268 7.60 11.30 2.02
C SER A 268 6.31 10.48 2.03
N LEU A 269 6.22 9.44 1.18
CA LEU A 269 5.11 8.49 1.17
C LEU A 269 5.02 7.69 2.48
N ALA A 270 6.12 7.06 2.90
CA ALA A 270 6.18 6.26 4.13
C ALA A 270 5.79 7.07 5.38
N CYS A 271 6.11 8.36 5.39
CA CYS A 271 5.88 9.27 6.50
C CYS A 271 4.65 10.17 6.31
N THR A 272 3.82 9.94 5.29
CA THR A 272 2.77 10.88 4.86
C THR A 272 1.86 11.29 6.01
N GLY A 273 1.92 12.55 6.42
CA GLY A 273 1.03 13.14 7.41
C GLY A 273 1.45 13.00 8.86
N ARG A 274 2.63 12.44 9.17
CA ARG A 274 3.16 12.50 10.53
C ARG A 274 3.49 13.92 10.99
#